data_AF-A0A496P0W4-F1
#
_entry.id   AF-A0A496P0W4-F1
#
_cell.length_a   1.000
_cell.length_b   1.000
_cell.length_c   1.000
_cell.angle_alpha   90.00
_cell.angle_beta   90.00
_cell.angle_gamma   90.00
#
_symmetry.space_group_name_H-M   'P 1'
#
loop_
_entity.id
_entity.type
_entity.pdbx_description
1 polymer ?
#
loop_
_entity_poly.entity_id
_entity_poly.type
_entity_poly.pdbx_seq_one_letter_code
_entity_poly.pdbx_strand_id
1 'polypeptide(L)'
;GIATPYMFGGVLYSDSGILNNFPADIIRDRCDKIIGVYLSLPQEVKQNQMNSIKSVTYRAFDLLSNRVESYKFSYCDWLIDSPKLSNYSTFETKKSKMDEIFQIGYEEARDSFDSSFNLT
;
A
#
# COMPACT_ATOMS: atom_id res chain seq x y z
N GLY A 1 13.81 6.59 10.37
CA GLY A 1 14.62 5.74 11.26
C GLY A 1 14.00 4.37 11.38
N ILE A 2 14.04 3.60 10.29
CA ILE A 2 13.60 2.20 10.20
C ILE A 2 14.70 1.47 9.42
N ALA A 3 14.98 1.93 8.20
CA ALA A 3 16.22 1.68 7.47
C ALA A 3 17.08 2.96 7.39
N THR A 4 18.37 2.79 7.12
CA THR A 4 19.31 3.86 6.74
C THR A 4 19.42 3.93 5.20
N PRO A 5 19.44 5.12 4.59
CA PRO A 5 19.67 5.27 3.15
C PRO A 5 20.98 4.61 2.69
N TYR A 6 20.99 4.04 1.48
CA TYR A 6 22.09 3.28 0.90
C TYR A 6 22.85 4.10 -0.15
N MET A 7 24.18 4.11 -0.09
CA MET A 7 25.04 4.77 -1.07
C MET A 7 25.35 3.84 -2.24
N PHE A 8 24.96 4.23 -3.46
CA PHE A 8 25.28 3.50 -4.69
C PHE A 8 25.69 4.49 -5.79
N GLY A 9 26.81 4.26 -6.46
CA GLY A 9 27.27 5.14 -7.56
C GLY A 9 27.47 6.61 -7.18
N GLY A 10 27.72 6.92 -5.91
CA GLY A 10 27.82 8.31 -5.40
C GLY A 10 26.47 8.98 -5.11
N VAL A 11 25.34 8.29 -5.32
CA VAL A 11 23.99 8.76 -5.02
C VAL A 11 23.44 8.05 -3.78
N LEU A 12 22.69 8.78 -2.95
CA LEU A 12 22.05 8.26 -1.75
C LEU A 12 20.61 7.85 -2.07
N TYR A 13 20.30 6.56 -1.89
CA TYR A 13 18.98 5.98 -2.13
C TYR A 13 18.24 5.69 -0.84
N SER A 14 16.93 5.89 -0.86
CA SER A 14 16.01 5.51 0.22
C SER A 14 14.86 4.70 -0.36
N ASP A 15 14.01 4.15 0.51
CA ASP A 15 12.79 3.41 0.14
C ASP A 15 11.90 4.19 -0.85
N SER A 16 11.42 3.51 -1.90
CA SER A 16 10.60 4.09 -2.96
C SER A 16 9.21 4.53 -2.49
N GLY A 17 8.70 3.97 -1.38
CA GLY A 17 7.42 4.34 -0.77
C GLY A 17 7.36 5.78 -0.23
N ILE A 18 8.46 6.52 -0.29
CA ILE A 18 8.51 7.97 -0.04
C ILE A 18 8.05 8.79 -1.26
N LEU A 19 8.20 8.25 -2.48
CA LEU A 19 8.04 9.00 -3.75
C LEU A 19 7.00 8.39 -4.70
N ASN A 20 7.01 7.05 -4.84
CA ASN A 20 6.07 6.31 -5.66
C ASN A 20 5.96 4.89 -5.08
N ASN A 21 5.00 4.68 -4.19
CA ASN A 21 4.73 3.40 -3.54
C ASN A 21 3.91 2.46 -4.44
N PHE A 22 3.20 2.99 -5.43
CA PHE A 22 2.33 2.23 -6.32
C PHE A 22 2.59 2.60 -7.79
N PRO A 23 3.68 2.10 -8.40
CA PRO A 23 4.23 2.57 -9.68
C PRO A 23 3.46 2.10 -10.93
N ALA A 24 2.14 1.92 -10.84
CA ALA A 24 1.29 1.56 -11.98
C ALA A 24 1.38 2.59 -13.12
N ASP A 25 1.62 3.87 -12.79
CA ASP A 25 1.88 4.95 -13.73
C ASP A 25 3.16 4.79 -14.55
N ILE A 26 4.15 4.05 -14.03
CA ILE A 26 5.45 3.79 -14.68
C ILE A 26 5.37 2.54 -15.58
N ILE A 27 4.61 1.53 -15.18
CA ILE A 27 4.58 0.22 -15.86
C ILE A 27 3.44 0.06 -16.87
N ARG A 28 2.40 0.89 -16.85
CA ARG A 28 1.21 0.74 -17.71
C ARG A 28 1.50 0.63 -19.20
N ASP A 29 2.50 1.34 -19.70
CA ASP A 29 2.86 1.35 -21.12
C ASP A 29 3.80 0.18 -21.48
N ARG A 30 3.95 -0.82 -20.58
CA ARG A 30 4.87 -1.98 -20.68
C ARG A 30 4.21 -3.33 -20.32
N CYS A 31 2.92 -3.34 -19.99
CA CYS A 31 2.20 -4.53 -19.54
C CYS A 31 0.87 -4.63 -20.28
N ASP A 32 0.53 -5.82 -20.78
CA ASP A 32 -0.77 -6.07 -21.43
C ASP A 32 -1.92 -6.12 -20.41
N LYS A 33 -1.60 -6.50 -19.17
CA LYS A 33 -2.50 -6.54 -18.01
C LYS A 33 -1.78 -6.09 -16.75
N ILE A 34 -2.45 -5.33 -15.89
CA ILE A 34 -1.94 -4.91 -14.57
C ILE A 34 -2.87 -5.38 -13.46
N ILE A 35 -2.30 -6.19 -12.56
CA ILE A 35 -2.87 -6.49 -11.24
C ILE A 35 -2.22 -5.57 -10.22
N GLY A 36 -3.01 -4.66 -9.66
CA GLY A 36 -2.56 -3.73 -8.61
C GLY A 36 -2.89 -4.28 -7.23
N VAL A 37 -1.92 -4.30 -6.31
CA VAL A 37 -2.16 -4.63 -4.89
C VAL A 37 -1.82 -3.42 -4.03
N TYR A 38 -2.81 -2.83 -3.36
CA TYR A 38 -2.62 -1.61 -2.56
C TYR A 38 -2.99 -1.80 -1.08
N LEU A 39 -1.98 -1.72 -0.22
CA LEU A 39 -2.10 -2.07 1.21
C LEU A 39 -2.01 -0.84 2.14
N SER A 40 -1.86 0.37 1.60
CA SER A 40 -1.59 1.60 2.35
C SER A 40 -2.81 2.52 2.48
N LEU A 41 -4.02 1.94 2.53
CA LEU A 41 -5.25 2.69 2.71
C LEU A 41 -5.27 3.43 4.07
N PRO A 42 -5.70 4.71 4.13
CA PRO A 42 -5.73 5.46 5.37
C PRO A 42 -6.68 4.84 6.40
N GLN A 43 -6.17 4.53 7.59
CA GLN A 43 -7.00 4.08 8.72
C GLN A 43 -8.09 5.10 9.07
N GLU A 44 -9.21 4.65 9.64
CA GLU A 44 -10.07 5.56 10.41
C GLU A 44 -9.38 5.91 11.74
N VAL A 45 -9.22 7.21 12.03
CA VAL A 45 -8.50 7.69 13.21
C VAL A 45 -9.46 8.41 14.14
N LYS A 46 -9.54 7.94 15.38
CA LYS A 46 -10.34 8.53 16.46
C LYS A 46 -9.58 9.69 17.09
N GLN A 47 -10.31 10.69 17.61
CA GLN A 47 -9.75 11.92 18.16
C GLN A 47 -8.70 11.67 19.27
N ASN A 48 -8.86 10.62 20.08
CA ASN A 48 -7.94 10.25 21.15
C ASN A 48 -6.60 9.64 20.67
N GLN A 49 -6.45 9.31 19.39
CA GLN A 49 -5.21 8.80 18.80
C GLN A 49 -4.29 9.94 18.29
N MET A 50 -4.82 11.14 18.12
CA MET A 50 -4.10 12.34 17.65
C MET A 50 -3.44 13.11 18.81
N ASN A 51 -2.77 12.38 19.70
CA ASN A 51 -2.26 12.86 20.98
C ASN A 51 -0.79 13.34 20.98
N SER A 52 -0.11 13.32 19.83
CA SER A 52 1.30 13.71 19.74
C SER A 52 1.63 14.30 18.36
N ILE A 53 2.67 15.15 18.30
CA ILE A 53 3.21 15.65 17.02
C ILE A 53 3.55 14.46 16.09
N LYS A 54 4.13 13.39 16.65
CA LYS A 54 4.43 12.16 15.91
C LYS A 54 3.18 11.58 15.24
N SER A 55 2.10 11.32 15.98
CA SER A 55 0.89 10.72 15.39
C SER A 55 0.18 11.66 14.39
N VAL A 56 0.23 12.98 14.62
CA VAL A 56 -0.23 13.98 13.64
C VAL A 56 0.58 13.93 12.35
N THR A 57 1.93 13.88 12.43
CA THR A 57 2.81 13.82 11.26
C THR A 57 2.64 12.52 10.47
N TYR A 58 2.56 11.36 11.13
CA TYR A 58 2.28 10.09 10.44
C TYR A 58 0.92 10.14 9.73
N ARG A 59 -0.13 10.63 10.39
CA ARG A 59 -1.45 10.77 9.75
C ARG A 59 -1.42 11.70 8.53
N ALA A 60 -0.69 12.81 8.60
CA ALA A 60 -0.52 13.70 7.46
C ALA A 60 0.23 13.01 6.30
N PHE A 61 1.26 12.22 6.61
CA PHE A 61 1.99 11.42 5.62
C PHE A 61 1.06 10.38 4.95
N ASP A 62 0.35 9.55 5.71
CA ASP A 62 -0.54 8.51 5.17
C ASP A 62 -1.60 9.08 4.21
N LEU A 63 -2.19 10.22 4.57
CA LEU A 63 -3.19 10.91 3.75
C LEU A 63 -2.59 11.50 2.46
N LEU A 64 -1.38 12.05 2.52
CA LEU A 64 -0.68 12.56 1.35
C LEU A 64 -0.24 11.42 0.42
N SER A 65 0.35 10.36 0.97
CA SER A 65 0.76 9.16 0.24
C SER A 65 -0.44 8.52 -0.48
N ASN A 66 -1.55 8.27 0.22
CA ASN A 66 -2.74 7.73 -0.45
C ASN A 66 -3.27 8.64 -1.56
N ARG A 67 -3.21 9.97 -1.40
CA ARG A 67 -3.67 10.91 -2.42
C ARG A 67 -2.78 10.95 -3.67
N VAL A 68 -1.47 10.73 -3.55
CA VAL A 68 -0.57 10.67 -4.72
C VAL A 68 -0.57 9.32 -5.42
N GLU A 69 -1.05 8.25 -4.77
CA GLU A 69 -1.18 6.92 -5.37
C GLU A 69 -2.58 6.66 -5.95
N SER A 70 -3.66 7.15 -5.34
CA SER A 70 -5.02 6.69 -5.65
C SER A 70 -5.49 6.92 -7.10
N TYR A 71 -4.98 7.93 -7.80
CA TYR A 71 -5.33 8.13 -9.21
C TYR A 71 -4.81 7.00 -10.12
N LYS A 72 -3.71 6.36 -9.72
CA LYS A 72 -3.03 5.30 -10.47
C LYS A 72 -3.77 3.97 -10.44
N PHE A 73 -4.73 3.81 -9.54
CA PHE A 73 -5.62 2.65 -9.49
C PHE A 73 -6.40 2.49 -10.82
N SER A 74 -6.65 3.60 -11.53
CA SER A 74 -7.27 3.59 -12.86
C SER A 74 -6.40 2.99 -13.98
N TYR A 75 -5.13 2.68 -13.70
CA TYR A 75 -4.24 1.97 -14.62
C TYR A 75 -4.24 0.45 -14.41
N CYS A 76 -4.96 -0.06 -13.41
CA CYS A 76 -5.05 -1.49 -13.12
C CYS A 76 -6.30 -2.09 -13.76
N ASP A 77 -6.15 -3.19 -14.51
CA ASP A 77 -7.28 -4.03 -14.96
C ASP A 77 -7.99 -4.68 -13.77
N TRP A 78 -7.22 -5.04 -12.74
CA TRP A 78 -7.72 -5.61 -11.49
C TRP A 78 -6.97 -4.97 -10.32
N LEU A 79 -7.72 -4.32 -9.42
CA LEU A 79 -7.21 -3.76 -8.17
C LEU A 79 -7.64 -4.66 -7.00
N ILE A 80 -6.68 -5.01 -6.15
CA ILE A 80 -6.88 -5.68 -4.87
C ILE A 80 -6.44 -4.71 -3.79
N ASP A 81 -7.37 -4.23 -2.98
CA ASP A 81 -7.11 -3.45 -1.78
C ASP A 81 -7.82 -4.06 -0.56
N SER A 82 -7.51 -3.58 0.65
CA SER A 82 -8.22 -4.03 1.84
C SER A 82 -8.19 -2.99 2.96
N PRO A 83 -9.33 -2.33 3.25
CA PRO A 83 -9.48 -1.51 4.45
C PRO A 83 -9.25 -2.29 5.75
N LYS A 84 -9.37 -3.64 5.72
CA LYS A 84 -9.15 -4.52 6.87
C LYS A 84 -7.66 -4.62 7.26
N LEU A 85 -6.73 -4.37 6.33
CA LEU A 85 -5.27 -4.39 6.55
C LEU A 85 -4.72 -3.07 7.11
N SER A 86 -5.55 -2.03 7.07
CA SER A 86 -5.55 -0.99 8.10
C SER A 86 -5.82 -1.63 9.49
N ASN A 87 -5.73 -0.92 10.62
CA ASN A 87 -5.69 -1.48 12.00
C ASN A 87 -4.43 -2.30 12.35
N TYR A 88 -3.87 -3.11 11.43
CA TYR A 88 -2.63 -3.85 11.67
C TYR A 88 -1.41 -2.91 11.64
N SER A 89 -0.32 -3.34 12.28
CA SER A 89 0.96 -2.60 12.30
C SER A 89 1.80 -2.98 11.08
N THR A 90 2.45 -2.02 10.44
CA THR A 90 3.46 -2.25 9.38
C THR A 90 4.61 -3.16 9.85
N PHE A 91 4.86 -3.21 11.16
CA PHE A 91 5.88 -4.07 11.79
C PHE A 91 5.24 -5.12 12.71
N GLU A 92 4.09 -5.67 12.32
CA GLU A 92 3.47 -6.77 13.05
C GLU A 92 4.32 -8.05 12.93
N THR A 93 4.55 -8.71 14.06
CA THR A 93 5.39 -9.93 14.17
C THR A 93 4.72 -11.05 14.94
N LYS A 94 3.51 -10.83 15.46
CA LYS A 94 2.73 -11.88 16.12
C LYS A 94 2.19 -12.86 15.08
N LYS A 95 2.65 -14.11 15.15
CA LYS A 95 2.28 -15.17 14.20
C LYS A 95 0.77 -15.25 13.91
N SER A 96 -0.08 -15.27 14.94
CA SER A 96 -1.55 -15.35 14.74
C SER A 96 -2.10 -14.22 13.86
N LYS A 97 -1.57 -12.99 14.02
CA LYS A 97 -1.94 -11.86 13.18
C LYS A 97 -1.32 -11.89 11.79
N MET A 98 -0.14 -12.50 11.63
CA MET A 98 0.43 -12.73 10.30
C MET A 98 -0.43 -13.73 9.51
N ASP A 99 -0.94 -14.76 10.18
CA ASP A 99 -1.90 -15.71 9.62
C ASP A 99 -3.22 -15.00 9.24
N GLU A 100 -3.73 -14.09 10.10
CA GLU A 100 -4.89 -13.22 9.79
C GLU A 100 -4.65 -12.29 8.58
N ILE A 101 -3.51 -11.59 8.53
CA ILE A 101 -3.13 -10.69 7.42
C ILE A 101 -3.05 -11.45 6.10
N PHE A 102 -2.44 -12.65 6.11
CA PHE A 102 -2.37 -13.52 4.94
C PHE A 102 -3.77 -13.94 4.47
N GLN A 103 -4.63 -14.38 5.39
CA GLN A 103 -5.98 -14.81 5.07
C GLN A 103 -6.82 -13.67 4.49
N ILE A 104 -6.71 -12.45 5.03
CA ILE A 104 -7.35 -11.26 4.47
C ILE A 104 -6.89 -11.03 3.03
N GLY A 105 -5.59 -11.01 2.77
CA GLY A 105 -5.07 -10.82 1.40
C GLY A 105 -5.55 -11.89 0.41
N TYR A 106 -5.66 -13.15 0.86
CA TYR A 106 -6.20 -14.24 0.06
C TYR A 106 -7.69 -14.08 -0.24
N GLU A 107 -8.50 -13.70 0.76
CA GLU A 107 -9.95 -13.51 0.61
C GLU A 107 -10.29 -12.32 -0.30
N GLU A 108 -9.62 -11.18 -0.12
CA GLU A 108 -9.88 -9.99 -0.94
C GLU A 108 -9.49 -10.24 -2.41
N ALA A 109 -8.40 -10.99 -2.67
CA ALA A 109 -8.06 -11.45 -4.01
C ALA A 109 -9.12 -12.43 -4.56
N ARG A 110 -9.51 -13.46 -3.81
CA ARG A 110 -10.51 -14.44 -4.25
C ARG A 110 -11.86 -13.80 -4.56
N ASP A 111 -12.30 -12.86 -3.73
CA ASP A 111 -13.66 -12.30 -3.77
C ASP A 111 -13.77 -11.11 -4.74
N SER A 112 -12.65 -10.41 -5.05
CA SER A 112 -12.60 -9.35 -6.07
C SER A 112 -12.32 -9.87 -7.49
N PHE A 113 -11.95 -11.15 -7.65
CA PHE A 113 -11.59 -11.71 -8.95
C PHE A 113 -12.80 -11.82 -9.89
N ASP A 114 -12.81 -11.02 -10.96
CA ASP A 114 -13.73 -11.19 -12.08
C ASP A 114 -13.13 -12.14 -13.13
N SER A 115 -13.91 -13.15 -13.52
CA SER A 115 -13.55 -14.08 -14.60
C SER A 115 -13.37 -13.39 -15.97
N SER A 116 -13.91 -12.18 -16.15
CA SER A 116 -13.66 -11.36 -17.35
C SER A 116 -12.17 -10.99 -17.54
N PHE A 117 -11.38 -10.96 -16.45
CA PHE A 117 -9.94 -10.70 -16.49
C PHE A 117 -9.18 -11.67 -17.40
N ASN A 118 -9.63 -12.94 -17.50
CA ASN A 118 -9.01 -13.99 -18.32
C ASN A 118 -9.39 -13.95 -19.81
N LEU A 119 -10.23 -13.00 -20.26
CA LEU A 119 -10.80 -12.98 -21.61
C LEU A 119 -10.16 -11.94 -22.56
N THR A 120 -9.00 -11.38 -22.19
CA THR A 120 -8.19 -10.47 -23.03
C THR A 120 -6.71 -10.83 -22.95
#